data_AF-A0A7W1A088-F1
#
_entry.id   AF-A0A7W1A088-F1
#
_cell.length_a   1.000
_cell.length_b   1.000
_cell.length_c   1.000
_cell.angle_alpha   90.00
_cell.angle_beta   90.00
_cell.angle_gamma   90.00
#
_symmetry.space_group_name_H-M   'P 1'
#
loop_
_entity.id
_entity.type
_entity.pdbx_description
1 polymer ?
#
loop_
_entity_poly.entity_id
_entity_poly.type
_entity_poly.pdbx_seq_one_letter_code
_entity_poly.pdbx_strand_id
1 'polypeptide(L)'
;MSGPVSGMPQMPSGPIPSGPSQYTASGQTHVPPVWVPQPTQTSVFVSFLKISARRAFRLRIEPNEVLPEERIELSSASPPVHDVNLQSFLAWRRSVLFLVACALIPLTVVGIIDSLRSTRWMPIFFVKFAPAFAEGVFCYVCWVQLKNWAHWRKQRRMLFWGWLLFMITPFVVFLYPLRTVFEGMGRMNRDAMVALGFEGVYQQVLMPFMFAMLAMLQLAPKAISLMPGLVRASLVIKLLFPGVSAPGWLIVMAAPLYALLAYVILIIPYQFTGSGWFIFGVLGIMVGQAVLARAGFGLAKPMDDEEATRYLNKVRKLYMAVMGISGILIIIALGSLVSKLDLRATDVVLAIMKFQTNVLILTMIGADLVVTNLDKARSHTQGRDHVEDATETKIAAFVSFEAPPPPPRGPAM
;
A
#
# COMPACT_ATOMS: atom_id res chain seq x y z
N MET A 1 -73.17 -6.22 -28.66
CA MET A 1 -72.23 -7.35 -28.66
C MET A 1 -71.30 -7.18 -27.48
N SER A 2 -71.60 -7.89 -26.40
CA SER A 2 -71.02 -7.79 -25.07
C SER A 2 -70.12 -9.02 -24.84
N GLY A 3 -68.81 -8.80 -24.81
CA GLY A 3 -67.82 -9.84 -24.55
C GLY A 3 -67.58 -10.03 -23.05
N PRO A 4 -67.27 -11.25 -22.58
CA PRO A 4 -67.14 -11.55 -21.16
C PRO A 4 -65.78 -11.09 -20.63
N VAL A 5 -65.81 -10.45 -19.46
CA VAL A 5 -64.65 -10.05 -18.67
C VAL A 5 -64.02 -11.31 -18.06
N SER A 6 -62.86 -11.72 -18.57
CA SER A 6 -62.04 -12.78 -17.97
C SER A 6 -61.48 -12.31 -16.63
N GLY A 7 -61.82 -13.05 -15.58
CA GLY A 7 -61.38 -12.80 -14.21
C GLY A 7 -59.88 -12.89 -14.03
N MET A 8 -59.34 -11.96 -13.24
CA MET A 8 -57.98 -12.06 -12.73
C MET A 8 -57.86 -13.26 -11.78
N PRO A 9 -56.79 -14.06 -11.87
CA PRO A 9 -56.50 -15.09 -10.89
C PRO A 9 -56.24 -14.44 -9.53
N GLN A 10 -57.10 -14.75 -8.56
CA GLN A 10 -56.88 -14.48 -7.15
C GLN A 10 -55.56 -15.12 -6.73
N MET A 11 -54.59 -14.29 -6.33
CA MET A 11 -53.41 -14.81 -5.64
C MET A 11 -53.84 -15.38 -4.29
N PRO A 12 -53.36 -16.58 -3.90
CA PRO A 12 -53.65 -17.15 -2.60
C PRO A 12 -53.08 -16.23 -1.52
N SER A 13 -53.97 -15.68 -0.70
CA SER A 13 -53.62 -15.03 0.56
C SER A 13 -53.02 -16.07 1.50
N GLY A 14 -51.70 -16.23 1.43
CA GLY A 14 -50.93 -16.98 2.41
C GLY A 14 -51.06 -16.32 3.79
N PRO A 15 -51.08 -17.12 4.88
CA PRO A 15 -51.20 -16.60 6.23
C PRO A 15 -50.03 -15.66 6.55
N ILE A 16 -50.37 -14.44 6.94
CA ILE A 16 -49.45 -13.47 7.53
C ILE A 16 -48.89 -14.12 8.81
N PRO A 17 -47.56 -14.34 8.93
CA PRO A 17 -46.99 -14.82 10.17
C PRO A 17 -46.98 -13.66 11.18
N SER A 18 -48.06 -13.53 11.94
CA SER A 18 -48.15 -12.70 13.12
C SER A 18 -47.46 -13.42 14.28
N GLY A 19 -46.17 -13.17 14.43
CA GLY A 19 -45.42 -13.59 15.60
C GLY A 19 -44.19 -12.70 15.80
N PRO A 20 -44.15 -11.82 16.81
CA PRO A 20 -42.88 -11.35 17.31
C PRO A 20 -42.14 -12.58 17.85
N SER A 21 -41.13 -13.04 17.12
CA SER A 21 -40.16 -14.01 17.62
C SER A 21 -39.55 -13.44 18.88
N GLN A 22 -40.07 -13.85 20.05
CA GLN A 22 -39.40 -13.70 21.31
C GLN A 22 -38.08 -14.45 21.17
N TYR A 23 -37.02 -13.72 20.83
CA TYR A 23 -35.66 -14.15 21.09
C TYR A 23 -35.58 -14.33 22.61
N THR A 24 -35.81 -15.54 23.06
CA THR A 24 -35.41 -16.00 24.37
C THR A 24 -33.90 -15.76 24.42
N ALA A 25 -33.51 -14.73 25.19
CA ALA A 25 -32.15 -14.45 25.56
C ALA A 25 -31.61 -15.70 26.29
N SER A 26 -31.09 -16.64 25.50
CA SER A 26 -30.34 -17.79 25.98
C SER A 26 -29.26 -17.24 26.90
N GLY A 27 -29.32 -17.68 28.16
CA GLY A 27 -28.55 -17.12 29.26
C GLY A 27 -27.11 -16.87 28.87
N GLN A 28 -26.72 -15.59 28.89
CA GLN A 28 -25.32 -15.23 29.06
C GLN A 28 -24.91 -15.81 30.41
N THR A 29 -24.26 -16.96 30.37
CA THR A 29 -23.45 -17.47 31.46
C THR A 29 -22.53 -16.32 31.87
N HIS A 30 -22.77 -15.76 33.05
CA HIS A 30 -21.94 -14.74 33.65
C HIS A 30 -20.56 -15.36 33.88
N VAL A 31 -19.69 -15.29 32.86
CA VAL A 31 -18.29 -15.68 33.01
C VAL A 31 -17.70 -14.69 34.02
N PRO A 32 -17.17 -15.14 35.17
CA PRO A 32 -16.56 -14.24 36.13
C PRO A 32 -15.44 -13.47 35.42
N PRO A 33 -15.24 -12.18 35.76
CA PRO A 33 -14.19 -11.37 35.15
C PRO A 33 -12.85 -12.08 35.35
N VAL A 34 -12.27 -12.58 34.26
CA VAL A 34 -10.93 -13.17 34.27
C VAL A 34 -9.98 -12.05 34.67
N TRP A 35 -9.37 -12.17 35.85
CA TRP A 35 -8.37 -11.21 36.33
C TRP A 35 -7.15 -11.31 35.42
N VAL A 36 -6.99 -10.33 34.52
CA VAL A 36 -5.82 -10.21 33.67
C VAL A 36 -4.76 -9.44 34.47
N PRO A 37 -3.59 -10.04 34.78
CA PRO A 37 -2.53 -9.34 35.50
C PRO A 37 -2.15 -8.04 34.78
N GLN A 38 -2.13 -6.92 35.51
CA GLN A 38 -1.69 -5.65 34.93
C GLN A 38 -0.18 -5.74 34.58
N PRO A 39 0.20 -5.57 33.31
CA PRO A 39 1.60 -5.63 32.90
C PRO A 39 2.42 -4.49 33.53
N THR A 40 3.63 -4.79 33.98
CA THR A 40 4.61 -3.78 34.44
C THR A 40 4.91 -2.78 33.30
N GLN A 41 5.03 -1.48 33.61
CA GLN A 41 5.08 -0.38 32.62
C GLN A 41 6.08 -0.59 31.46
N THR A 42 7.28 -1.12 31.71
CA THR A 42 8.29 -1.36 30.66
C THR A 42 7.91 -2.50 29.72
N SER A 43 7.15 -3.48 30.19
CA SER A 43 6.62 -4.56 29.36
C SER A 43 5.53 -4.07 28.40
N VAL A 44 4.88 -2.92 28.67
CA VAL A 44 3.78 -2.39 27.86
C VAL A 44 4.26 -1.96 26.47
N PHE A 45 5.38 -1.23 26.37
CA PHE A 45 5.87 -0.77 25.07
C PHE A 45 6.35 -1.94 24.19
N VAL A 46 7.15 -2.86 24.74
CA VAL A 46 7.69 -3.99 23.97
C VAL A 46 6.58 -4.96 23.56
N SER A 47 5.61 -5.22 24.44
CA SER A 47 4.44 -6.04 24.09
C SER A 47 3.60 -5.36 23.02
N PHE A 48 3.34 -4.05 23.11
CA PHE A 48 2.63 -3.29 22.09
C PHE A 48 3.39 -3.26 20.75
N LEU A 49 4.72 -3.13 20.78
CA LEU A 49 5.57 -3.20 19.59
C LEU A 49 5.51 -4.58 18.94
N LYS A 50 5.58 -5.66 19.73
CA LYS A 50 5.48 -7.03 19.24
C LYS A 50 4.10 -7.32 18.62
N ILE A 51 3.03 -6.89 19.29
CA ILE A 51 1.65 -7.00 18.78
C ILE A 51 1.53 -6.19 17.49
N SER A 52 2.01 -4.95 17.48
CA SER A 52 1.95 -4.08 16.31
C SER A 52 2.73 -4.65 15.12
N ALA A 53 3.93 -5.19 15.36
CA ALA A 53 4.75 -5.88 14.36
C ALA A 53 3.98 -7.07 13.77
N ARG A 54 3.48 -7.97 14.61
CA ARG A 54 2.70 -9.13 14.17
C ARG A 54 1.49 -8.72 13.32
N ARG A 55 0.72 -7.74 13.81
CA ARG A 55 -0.47 -7.20 13.15
C ARG A 55 -0.13 -6.57 11.79
N ALA A 56 0.92 -5.74 11.73
CA ALA A 56 1.30 -5.06 10.50
C ALA A 56 1.67 -6.06 9.41
N PHE A 57 2.49 -7.08 9.69
CA PHE A 57 2.92 -8.08 8.70
C PHE A 57 1.86 -9.16 8.36
N ARG A 58 0.81 -9.28 9.18
CA ARG A 58 -0.42 -10.00 8.82
C ARG A 58 -1.24 -9.16 7.83
N LEU A 59 -1.87 -9.84 6.87
CA LEU A 59 -2.74 -9.18 5.86
C LEU A 59 -4.17 -8.98 6.38
N ARG A 60 -4.61 -9.83 7.30
CA ARG A 60 -5.91 -9.76 7.96
C ARG A 60 -5.67 -9.84 9.46
N ILE A 61 -6.31 -8.93 10.19
CA ILE A 61 -6.46 -9.05 11.64
C ILE A 61 -7.76 -9.79 11.89
N GLU A 62 -7.70 -10.82 12.71
CA GLU A 62 -8.90 -11.50 13.19
C GLU A 62 -9.58 -10.60 14.24
N PRO A 63 -10.92 -10.52 14.25
CA PRO A 63 -11.64 -9.71 15.23
C PRO A 63 -11.23 -9.93 16.69
N ASN A 64 -10.95 -11.17 17.07
CA ASN A 64 -10.50 -11.55 18.42
C ASN A 64 -9.14 -10.91 18.81
N GLU A 65 -8.33 -10.45 17.86
CA GLU A 65 -7.05 -9.81 18.14
C GLU A 65 -7.18 -8.34 18.54
N VAL A 66 -8.35 -7.70 18.32
CA VAL A 66 -8.61 -6.31 18.71
C VAL A 66 -8.74 -6.23 20.23
N LEU A 67 -7.93 -5.40 20.88
CA LEU A 67 -7.91 -5.27 22.34
C LEU A 67 -9.25 -4.68 22.83
N PRO A 68 -9.75 -5.08 24.01
CA PRO A 68 -11.00 -4.54 24.57
C PRO A 68 -10.97 -3.01 24.70
N GLU A 69 -9.84 -2.43 25.09
CA GLU A 69 -9.64 -0.98 25.18
C GLU A 69 -9.77 -0.30 23.81
N GLU A 70 -9.19 -0.90 22.75
CA GLU A 70 -9.31 -0.40 21.37
C GLU A 70 -10.78 -0.41 20.92
N ARG A 71 -11.56 -1.43 21.32
CA ARG A 71 -12.99 -1.53 21.00
C ARG A 71 -13.81 -0.46 21.71
N ILE A 72 -13.51 -0.19 22.98
CA ILE A 72 -14.19 0.86 23.77
C ILE A 72 -13.88 2.25 23.19
N GLU A 73 -12.62 2.50 22.81
CA GLU A 73 -12.24 3.77 22.17
C GLU A 73 -12.93 3.97 20.82
N LEU A 74 -13.07 2.91 20.01
CA LEU A 74 -13.76 2.97 18.71
C LEU A 74 -15.28 3.05 18.82
N SER A 75 -15.88 2.43 19.85
CA SER A 75 -17.33 2.51 20.08
C SER A 75 -17.74 3.87 20.67
N SER A 76 -16.83 4.55 21.37
CA SER A 76 -17.04 5.92 21.89
C SER A 76 -16.59 7.02 20.93
N ALA A 77 -15.96 6.67 19.80
CA ALA A 77 -15.55 7.62 18.78
C ALA A 77 -16.74 8.36 18.13
N SER A 78 -16.49 9.49 17.46
CA SER A 78 -17.51 10.23 16.71
C SER A 78 -17.17 10.27 15.22
N PRO A 79 -17.92 9.57 14.34
CA PRO A 79 -19.07 8.69 14.65
C PRO A 79 -18.65 7.36 15.29
N PRO A 80 -19.54 6.71 16.08
CA PRO A 80 -19.24 5.45 16.75
C PRO A 80 -19.12 4.32 15.73
N VAL A 81 -18.10 3.47 15.90
CA VAL A 81 -17.81 2.35 15.00
C VAL A 81 -18.23 1.04 15.67
N HIS A 82 -19.40 0.52 15.31
CA HIS A 82 -19.92 -0.75 15.85
C HIS A 82 -19.56 -1.97 15.00
N ASP A 83 -19.17 -1.78 13.73
CA ASP A 83 -18.79 -2.88 12.85
C ASP A 83 -17.44 -3.47 13.27
N VAL A 84 -17.47 -4.75 13.63
CA VAL A 84 -16.32 -5.53 14.11
C VAL A 84 -15.20 -5.64 13.07
N ASN A 85 -15.55 -5.74 11.78
CA ASN A 85 -14.56 -5.82 10.70
C ASN A 85 -13.84 -4.47 10.53
N LEU A 86 -14.60 -3.37 10.61
CA LEU A 86 -14.05 -2.02 10.57
C LEU A 86 -13.17 -1.74 11.79
N GLN A 87 -13.56 -2.18 12.99
CA GLN A 87 -12.70 -2.08 14.18
C GLN A 87 -11.37 -2.80 13.99
N SER A 88 -11.41 -4.01 13.43
CA SER A 88 -10.22 -4.82 13.13
C SER A 88 -9.28 -4.14 12.13
N PHE A 89 -9.85 -3.52 11.09
CA PHE A 89 -9.10 -2.73 10.12
C PHE A 89 -8.45 -1.49 10.74
N LEU A 90 -9.18 -0.74 11.59
CA LEU A 90 -8.64 0.44 12.25
C LEU A 90 -7.53 0.09 13.26
N ALA A 91 -7.64 -1.03 13.97
CA ALA A 91 -6.58 -1.54 14.84
C ALA A 91 -5.33 -1.98 14.05
N TRP A 92 -5.52 -2.59 12.87
CA TRP A 92 -4.43 -2.89 11.93
C TRP A 92 -3.71 -1.62 11.49
N ARG A 93 -4.48 -0.63 11.05
CA ARG A 93 -3.97 0.66 10.60
C ARG A 93 -3.17 1.38 11.69
N ARG A 94 -3.68 1.41 12.94
CA ARG A 94 -2.96 1.95 14.11
C ARG A 94 -1.62 1.25 14.32
N SER A 95 -1.61 -0.08 14.22
CA SER A 95 -0.40 -0.90 14.39
C SER A 95 0.64 -0.62 13.31
N VAL A 96 0.23 -0.51 12.04
CA VAL A 96 1.11 -0.14 10.92
C VAL A 96 1.65 1.27 11.11
N LEU A 97 0.79 2.23 11.45
CA LEU A 97 1.18 3.62 11.68
C LEU A 97 2.21 3.75 12.79
N PHE A 98 2.05 3.02 13.89
CA PHE A 98 3.00 3.00 14.99
C PHE A 98 4.37 2.47 14.56
N LEU A 99 4.43 1.34 13.84
CA LEU A 99 5.70 0.81 13.35
C LEU A 99 6.40 1.77 12.38
N VAL A 100 5.64 2.38 11.47
CA VAL A 100 6.16 3.40 10.55
C VAL A 100 6.71 4.59 11.33
N ALA A 101 5.97 5.10 12.33
CA ALA A 101 6.41 6.22 13.15
C ALA A 101 7.72 5.90 13.88
N CYS A 102 7.83 4.70 14.47
CA CYS A 102 9.05 4.23 15.14
C CYS A 102 10.22 4.05 14.16
N ALA A 103 9.98 3.49 12.97
CA ALA A 103 11.01 3.25 11.97
C ALA A 103 11.54 4.55 11.34
N LEU A 104 10.68 5.56 11.17
CA LEU A 104 11.06 6.85 10.60
C LEU A 104 11.99 7.67 11.50
N ILE A 105 11.98 7.47 12.84
CA ILE A 105 12.85 8.20 13.76
C ILE A 105 14.34 8.02 13.40
N PRO A 106 14.92 6.79 13.43
CA PRO A 106 16.32 6.61 13.12
C PRO A 106 16.64 6.98 11.65
N LEU A 107 15.73 6.71 10.71
CA LEU A 107 15.92 7.08 9.30
C LEU A 107 16.04 8.60 9.11
N THR A 108 15.18 9.37 9.79
CA THR A 108 15.20 10.84 9.77
C THR A 108 16.47 11.37 10.43
N VAL A 109 16.83 10.86 11.61
CA VAL A 109 18.04 11.30 12.34
C VAL A 109 19.29 11.07 11.50
N VAL A 110 19.45 9.88 10.93
CA VAL A 110 20.60 9.57 10.06
C VAL A 110 20.59 10.44 8.80
N GLY A 111 19.42 10.64 8.17
CA GLY A 111 19.29 11.49 6.98
C GLY A 111 19.66 12.95 7.24
N ILE A 112 19.27 13.50 8.38
CA ILE A 112 19.65 14.86 8.80
C ILE A 112 21.15 14.94 9.10
N ILE A 113 21.72 13.98 9.82
CA ILE A 113 23.16 13.96 10.12
C ILE A 113 23.99 13.87 8.82
N ASP A 114 23.62 13.00 7.88
CA ASP A 114 24.31 12.88 6.59
C ASP A 114 24.22 14.19 5.77
N SER A 115 23.06 14.84 5.81
CA SER A 115 22.88 16.15 5.18
C SER A 115 23.77 17.22 5.82
N LEU A 116 23.81 17.32 7.15
CA LEU A 116 24.64 18.28 7.90
C LEU A 116 26.15 18.03 7.78
N ARG A 117 26.58 16.81 7.43
CA ARG A 117 27.99 16.54 7.09
C ARG A 117 28.37 17.01 5.70
N SER A 118 27.38 17.20 4.81
CA SER A 118 27.58 17.64 3.42
C SER A 118 27.67 19.17 3.24
N THR A 119 27.77 19.92 4.34
CA THR A 119 27.65 21.40 4.41
C THR A 119 28.70 22.18 3.60
N ARG A 120 29.73 21.51 3.03
CA ARG A 120 30.74 22.17 2.20
C ARG A 120 30.19 22.77 0.90
N TRP A 121 29.04 22.30 0.41
CA TRP A 121 28.44 22.76 -0.85
C TRP A 121 26.92 22.96 -0.70
N MET A 122 26.46 24.22 -0.72
CA MET A 122 25.04 24.59 -0.51
C MET A 122 24.03 23.83 -1.40
N PRO A 123 24.26 23.59 -2.71
CA PRO A 123 23.31 22.86 -3.55
C PRO A 123 23.20 21.38 -3.14
N ILE A 124 24.33 20.74 -2.83
CA ILE A 124 24.36 19.34 -2.40
C ILE A 124 23.68 19.20 -1.03
N PHE A 125 23.93 20.16 -0.13
CA PHE A 125 23.23 20.26 1.14
C PHE A 125 21.71 20.29 0.93
N PHE A 126 21.19 21.19 0.09
CA PHE A 126 19.75 21.28 -0.17
C PHE A 126 19.18 19.98 -0.75
N VAL A 127 19.88 19.33 -1.69
CA VAL A 127 19.45 18.08 -2.31
C VAL A 127 19.30 16.95 -1.30
N LYS A 128 20.19 16.88 -0.31
CA LYS A 128 20.11 15.88 0.78
C LYS A 128 19.16 16.31 1.90
N PHE A 129 19.15 17.60 2.24
CA PHE A 129 18.41 18.14 3.38
C PHE A 129 16.91 18.12 3.14
N ALA A 130 16.44 18.59 1.98
CA ALA A 130 15.01 18.75 1.73
C ALA A 130 14.24 17.41 1.82
N PRO A 131 14.70 16.28 1.24
CA PRO A 131 14.05 14.98 1.44
C PRO A 131 14.10 14.48 2.89
N ALA A 132 15.22 14.69 3.60
CA ALA A 132 15.35 14.31 5.02
C ALA A 132 14.43 15.14 5.92
N PHE A 133 14.27 16.43 5.62
CA PHE A 133 13.34 17.32 6.30
C PHE A 133 11.89 16.91 6.05
N ALA A 134 11.51 16.62 4.79
CA ALA A 134 10.17 16.13 4.47
C ALA A 134 9.86 14.78 5.15
N GLU A 135 10.86 13.90 5.27
CA GLU A 135 10.78 12.67 6.06
C GLU A 135 10.53 12.94 7.55
N GLY A 136 11.23 13.92 8.13
CA GLY A 136 10.99 14.35 9.52
C GLY A 136 9.62 14.98 9.74
N VAL A 137 9.14 15.81 8.82
CA VAL A 137 7.77 16.36 8.85
C VAL A 137 6.75 15.22 8.80
N PHE A 138 6.95 14.23 7.93
CA PHE A 138 6.03 13.08 7.85
C PHE A 138 6.09 12.21 9.12
N CYS A 139 7.28 12.00 9.69
CA CYS A 139 7.43 11.31 10.98
C CYS A 139 6.64 12.01 12.09
N TYR A 140 6.72 13.34 12.18
CA TYR A 140 5.93 14.13 13.11
C TYR A 140 4.42 13.96 12.87
N VAL A 141 3.97 14.03 11.61
CA VAL A 141 2.56 13.78 11.25
C VAL A 141 2.13 12.38 11.72
N CYS A 142 2.93 11.34 11.50
CA CYS A 142 2.60 9.99 11.95
C CYS A 142 2.39 9.92 13.47
N TRP A 143 3.23 10.56 14.28
CA TRP A 143 3.09 10.59 15.74
C TRP A 143 1.86 11.37 16.21
N VAL A 144 1.57 12.52 15.61
CA VAL A 144 0.35 13.30 15.92
C VAL A 144 -0.91 12.53 15.53
N GLN A 145 -0.88 11.86 14.37
CA GLN A 145 -2.00 11.06 13.87
C GLN A 145 -2.18 9.76 14.65
N LEU A 146 -1.15 9.21 15.28
CA LEU A 146 -1.27 8.04 16.14
C LEU A 146 -2.13 8.32 17.39
N LYS A 147 -2.03 9.52 17.96
CA LYS A 147 -2.89 9.96 19.08
C LYS A 147 -4.35 10.17 18.67
N ASN A 148 -4.59 10.52 17.41
CA ASN A 148 -5.92 10.82 16.87
C ASN A 148 -6.48 9.67 16.02
N TRP A 149 -6.06 8.43 16.28
CA TRP A 149 -6.35 7.29 15.42
C TRP A 149 -7.84 6.92 15.32
N ALA A 150 -8.63 7.21 16.37
CA ALA A 150 -10.08 7.04 16.35
C ALA A 150 -10.79 7.93 15.32
N HIS A 151 -10.24 9.10 15.00
CA HIS A 151 -10.82 10.07 14.05
C HIS A 151 -10.38 9.80 12.60
N TRP A 152 -10.69 8.59 12.11
CA TRP A 152 -10.08 8.02 10.91
C TRP A 152 -10.18 8.90 9.65
N ARG A 153 -11.32 9.60 9.43
CA ARG A 153 -11.55 10.45 8.24
C ARG A 153 -10.62 11.66 8.19
N LYS A 154 -10.36 12.30 9.34
CA LYS A 154 -9.43 13.44 9.44
C LYS A 154 -7.99 12.93 9.33
N GLN A 155 -7.69 11.84 10.02
CA GLN A 155 -6.40 11.19 10.03
C GLN A 155 -5.94 10.80 8.62
N ARG A 156 -6.83 10.18 7.83
CA ARG A 156 -6.57 9.75 6.46
C ARG A 156 -6.12 10.91 5.57
N ARG A 157 -6.82 12.04 5.60
CA ARG A 157 -6.48 13.22 4.78
C ARG A 157 -5.11 13.77 5.16
N MET A 158 -4.83 13.89 6.46
CA MET A 158 -3.53 14.39 6.95
C MET A 158 -2.38 13.44 6.57
N LEU A 159 -2.58 12.12 6.74
CA LEU A 159 -1.58 11.11 6.36
C LEU A 159 -1.34 11.11 4.85
N PHE A 160 -2.38 11.22 4.03
CA PHE A 160 -2.26 11.29 2.58
C PHE A 160 -1.44 12.51 2.14
N TRP A 161 -1.75 13.71 2.63
CA TRP A 161 -1.00 14.93 2.28
C TRP A 161 0.44 14.89 2.80
N GLY A 162 0.66 14.42 4.03
CA GLY A 162 2.00 14.27 4.59
C GLY A 162 2.85 13.28 3.79
N TRP A 163 2.26 12.15 3.39
CA TRP A 163 2.93 11.18 2.54
C TRP A 163 3.19 11.72 1.13
N LEU A 164 2.23 12.43 0.55
CA LEU A 164 2.38 13.03 -0.77
C LEU A 164 3.56 14.01 -0.77
N LEU A 165 3.67 14.87 0.26
CA LEU A 165 4.82 15.75 0.47
C LEU A 165 6.12 14.93 0.57
N PHE A 166 6.17 13.92 1.43
CA PHE A 166 7.33 13.05 1.61
C PHE A 166 7.77 12.31 0.34
N MET A 167 6.81 11.89 -0.49
CA MET A 167 7.08 11.19 -1.74
C MET A 167 7.51 12.13 -2.86
N ILE A 168 6.83 13.27 -3.03
CA ILE A 168 7.08 14.22 -4.12
C ILE A 168 8.36 15.04 -3.90
N THR A 169 8.69 15.38 -2.65
CA THR A 169 9.85 16.22 -2.33
C THR A 169 11.15 15.80 -3.05
N PRO A 170 11.62 14.54 -2.98
CA PRO A 170 12.84 14.17 -3.70
C PRO A 170 12.71 14.35 -5.22
N PHE A 171 11.56 14.09 -5.84
CA PHE A 171 11.39 14.34 -7.28
C PHE A 171 11.49 15.83 -7.61
N VAL A 172 10.84 16.70 -6.83
CA VAL A 172 10.91 18.15 -7.04
C VAL A 172 12.34 18.67 -6.87
N VAL A 173 13.06 18.16 -5.88
CA VAL A 173 14.46 18.49 -5.62
C VAL A 173 15.36 18.09 -6.80
N PHE A 174 15.12 16.92 -7.40
CA PHE A 174 15.87 16.44 -8.57
C PHE A 174 15.44 17.07 -9.90
N LEU A 175 14.22 17.62 -9.99
CA LEU A 175 13.75 18.41 -11.13
C LEU A 175 14.34 19.82 -11.16
N TYR A 176 14.80 20.33 -10.02
CA TYR A 176 15.46 21.63 -9.95
C TYR A 176 16.69 21.61 -10.86
N PRO A 177 16.88 22.62 -11.75
CA PRO A 177 17.93 22.61 -12.77
C PRO A 177 19.31 22.87 -12.16
N LEU A 178 19.81 21.90 -11.41
CA LEU A 178 21.06 21.97 -10.66
C LEU A 178 22.25 22.25 -11.57
N ARG A 179 22.16 21.90 -12.85
CA ARG A 179 23.11 22.30 -13.88
C ARG A 179 23.36 23.81 -13.88
N THR A 180 22.31 24.63 -13.83
CA THR A 180 22.45 26.09 -13.85
C THR A 180 23.14 26.61 -12.59
N VAL A 181 22.84 26.02 -11.43
CA VAL A 181 23.48 26.36 -10.16
C VAL A 181 24.95 25.93 -10.14
N PHE A 182 25.26 24.75 -10.67
CA PHE A 182 26.63 24.27 -10.80
C PHE A 182 27.43 25.04 -11.85
N GLU A 183 26.82 25.51 -12.94
CA GLU A 183 27.51 26.38 -13.90
C GLU A 183 27.83 27.74 -13.28
N GLY A 184 26.91 28.31 -12.50
CA GLY A 184 27.15 29.54 -11.75
C GLY A 184 28.26 29.40 -10.70
N MET A 185 28.25 28.30 -9.94
CA MET A 185 29.28 27.99 -8.93
C MET A 185 30.61 27.57 -9.56
N GLY A 186 30.52 26.85 -10.67
CA GLY A 186 31.64 26.35 -11.46
C GLY A 186 32.47 27.47 -12.02
N ARG A 187 31.87 28.60 -12.45
CA ARG A 187 32.61 29.80 -12.88
C ARG A 187 33.56 30.32 -11.80
N MET A 188 33.16 30.32 -10.52
CA MET A 188 33.98 30.81 -9.41
C MET A 188 35.16 29.88 -9.08
N ASN A 189 35.05 28.58 -9.38
CA ASN A 189 36.09 27.57 -9.15
C ASN A 189 36.83 27.14 -10.44
N ARG A 190 36.36 27.57 -11.61
CA ARG A 190 36.93 27.19 -12.91
C ARG A 190 38.34 27.73 -13.02
N ASP A 191 38.56 28.96 -12.57
CA ASP A 191 39.87 29.60 -12.60
C ASP A 191 40.87 28.86 -11.69
N ALA A 192 40.40 28.36 -10.54
CA ALA A 192 41.21 27.54 -9.63
C ALA A 192 41.47 26.11 -10.16
N MET A 193 40.48 25.46 -10.79
CA MET A 193 40.66 24.11 -11.36
C MET A 193 41.48 24.11 -12.66
N VAL A 194 41.32 25.15 -13.50
CA VAL A 194 42.14 25.36 -14.70
C VAL A 194 43.58 25.62 -14.29
N ALA A 195 43.82 26.38 -13.21
CA ALA A 195 45.16 26.56 -12.64
C ALA A 195 45.81 25.26 -12.12
N LEU A 196 45.01 24.24 -11.81
CA LEU A 196 45.46 22.91 -11.35
C LEU A 196 45.56 21.87 -12.48
N GLY A 197 45.33 22.25 -13.75
CA GLY A 197 45.52 21.37 -14.91
C GLY A 197 44.42 20.30 -15.11
N PHE A 198 43.30 20.37 -14.39
CA PHE A 198 42.16 19.47 -14.61
C PHE A 198 41.30 20.02 -15.77
N GLU A 199 41.64 19.62 -16.99
CA GLU A 199 40.96 20.05 -18.22
C GLU A 199 39.46 19.69 -18.29
N GLY A 200 38.70 20.55 -18.96
CA GLY A 200 37.24 20.69 -18.91
C GLY A 200 36.38 19.52 -19.39
N VAL A 201 36.95 18.39 -19.81
CA VAL A 201 36.19 17.19 -20.20
C VAL A 201 35.47 16.57 -18.99
N TYR A 202 36.11 16.58 -17.81
CA TYR A 202 35.54 16.02 -16.58
C TYR A 202 34.26 16.74 -16.16
N GLN A 203 34.19 18.07 -16.27
CA GLN A 203 33.03 18.83 -15.82
C GLN A 203 31.83 18.71 -16.76
N GLN A 204 32.04 18.64 -18.08
CA GLN A 204 30.92 18.66 -19.03
C GLN A 204 30.21 17.32 -19.14
N VAL A 205 30.93 16.19 -19.03
CA VAL A 205 30.36 14.85 -19.25
C VAL A 205 30.12 14.11 -17.93
N LEU A 206 31.08 14.14 -16.99
CA LEU A 206 31.01 13.28 -15.81
C LEU A 206 30.02 13.80 -14.76
N MET A 207 29.95 15.12 -14.54
CA MET A 207 29.06 15.70 -13.53
C MET A 207 27.56 15.42 -13.80
N PRO A 208 27.02 15.66 -15.01
CA PRO A 208 25.64 15.30 -15.32
C PRO A 208 25.37 13.80 -15.14
N PHE A 209 26.32 12.95 -15.53
CA PHE A 209 26.21 11.50 -15.39
C PHE A 209 26.17 11.06 -13.92
N MET A 210 27.10 11.55 -13.08
CA MET A 210 27.10 11.27 -11.65
C MET A 210 25.81 11.74 -10.97
N PHE A 211 25.30 12.91 -11.39
CA PHE A 211 24.05 13.43 -10.86
C PHE A 211 22.85 12.56 -11.24
N ALA A 212 22.75 12.15 -12.51
CA ALA A 212 21.70 11.24 -12.97
C ALA A 212 21.78 9.89 -12.22
N MET A 213 22.98 9.36 -12.00
CA MET A 213 23.21 8.14 -11.25
C MET A 213 22.78 8.29 -9.77
N LEU A 214 23.14 9.39 -9.12
CA LEU A 214 22.71 9.69 -7.74
C LEU A 214 21.19 9.86 -7.65
N ALA A 215 20.58 10.58 -8.59
CA ALA A 215 19.13 10.75 -8.68
C ALA A 215 18.44 9.40 -8.82
N MET A 216 18.96 8.54 -9.70
CA MET A 216 18.43 7.20 -9.88
C MET A 216 18.58 6.35 -8.62
N LEU A 217 19.75 6.33 -7.98
CA LEU A 217 19.97 5.57 -6.73
C LEU A 217 19.04 6.02 -5.60
N GLN A 218 18.67 7.31 -5.55
CA GLN A 218 17.78 7.83 -4.50
C GLN A 218 16.29 7.69 -4.83
N LEU A 219 15.89 7.93 -6.08
CA LEU A 219 14.49 7.91 -6.51
C LEU A 219 14.00 6.49 -6.82
N ALA A 220 14.86 5.63 -7.37
CA ALA A 220 14.46 4.31 -7.83
C ALA A 220 13.92 3.42 -6.70
N PRO A 221 14.53 3.35 -5.49
CA PRO A 221 13.95 2.57 -4.40
C PRO A 221 12.56 3.07 -3.97
N LYS A 222 12.33 4.39 -4.00
CA LYS A 222 11.01 4.99 -3.70
C LYS A 222 9.99 4.59 -4.76
N ALA A 223 10.35 4.70 -6.04
CA ALA A 223 9.47 4.31 -7.15
C ALA A 223 9.13 2.80 -7.12
N ILE A 224 10.13 1.93 -6.88
CA ILE A 224 9.93 0.48 -6.75
C ILE A 224 9.02 0.17 -5.57
N SER A 225 9.18 0.84 -4.43
CA SER A 225 8.39 0.55 -3.22
C SER A 225 6.88 0.84 -3.38
N LEU A 226 6.49 1.70 -4.33
CA LEU A 226 5.08 2.02 -4.66
C LEU A 226 4.29 0.74 -4.95
N MET A 227 4.84 -0.16 -5.75
CA MET A 227 4.09 -1.29 -6.28
C MET A 227 3.86 -2.40 -5.26
N PRO A 228 4.86 -2.89 -4.49
CA PRO A 228 4.61 -3.83 -3.39
C PRO A 228 3.65 -3.25 -2.35
N GLY A 229 3.74 -1.94 -2.10
CA GLY A 229 2.82 -1.23 -1.22
C GLY A 229 1.37 -1.30 -1.73
N LEU A 230 1.15 -0.97 -3.00
CA LEU A 230 -0.15 -1.01 -3.67
C LEU A 230 -0.73 -2.42 -3.77
N VAL A 231 0.06 -3.40 -4.21
CA VAL A 231 -0.35 -4.81 -4.28
C VAL A 231 -0.82 -5.28 -2.91
N ARG A 232 -0.03 -5.01 -1.87
CA ARG A 232 -0.38 -5.41 -0.51
C ARG A 232 -1.62 -4.67 0.00
N ALA A 233 -1.79 -3.39 -0.33
CA ALA A 233 -3.02 -2.67 -0.03
C ALA A 233 -4.23 -3.35 -0.67
N SER A 234 -4.17 -3.66 -1.96
CA SER A 234 -5.24 -4.35 -2.69
C SER A 234 -5.57 -5.71 -2.08
N LEU A 235 -4.56 -6.46 -1.63
CA LEU A 235 -4.78 -7.72 -0.92
C LEU A 235 -5.49 -7.54 0.42
N VAL A 236 -5.10 -6.54 1.22
CA VAL A 236 -5.79 -6.20 2.48
C VAL A 236 -7.24 -5.84 2.21
N ILE A 237 -7.52 -5.04 1.17
CA ILE A 237 -8.90 -4.67 0.83
C ILE A 237 -9.70 -5.86 0.33
N LYS A 238 -9.11 -6.74 -0.50
CA LYS A 238 -9.82 -7.94 -0.97
C LYS A 238 -10.19 -8.87 0.18
N LEU A 239 -9.39 -8.89 1.25
CA LEU A 239 -9.70 -9.64 2.47
C LEU A 239 -10.78 -9.00 3.34
N LEU A 240 -10.97 -7.68 3.25
CA LEU A 240 -12.02 -6.95 3.96
C LEU A 240 -13.35 -6.97 3.19
N PHE A 241 -13.29 -6.96 1.86
CA PHE A 241 -14.44 -6.91 0.95
C PHE A 241 -14.26 -7.93 -0.19
N PRO A 242 -14.40 -9.23 0.09
CA PRO A 242 -14.17 -10.28 -0.91
C PRO A 242 -15.16 -10.25 -2.07
N GLY A 243 -16.35 -9.68 -1.88
CA GLY A 243 -17.32 -9.44 -2.96
C GLY A 243 -16.88 -8.40 -3.99
N VAL A 244 -15.89 -7.55 -3.69
CA VAL A 244 -15.47 -6.47 -4.60
C VAL A 244 -14.38 -6.95 -5.57
N SER A 245 -14.58 -6.69 -6.87
CA SER A 245 -13.64 -7.07 -7.95
C SER A 245 -12.47 -6.09 -8.13
N ALA A 246 -12.67 -4.81 -7.79
CA ALA A 246 -11.69 -3.73 -8.05
C ALA A 246 -10.27 -4.01 -7.50
N PRO A 247 -10.07 -4.53 -6.27
CA PRO A 247 -8.73 -4.84 -5.78
C PRO A 247 -8.00 -5.91 -6.63
N GLY A 248 -8.72 -6.88 -7.19
CA GLY A 248 -8.17 -7.89 -8.09
C GLY A 248 -7.61 -7.25 -9.37
N TRP A 249 -8.38 -6.36 -9.99
CA TRP A 249 -7.94 -5.59 -11.17
C TRP A 249 -6.76 -4.67 -10.89
N LEU A 250 -6.72 -4.03 -9.71
CA LEU A 250 -5.56 -3.24 -9.30
C LEU A 250 -4.28 -4.09 -9.25
N ILE A 251 -4.37 -5.35 -8.79
CA ILE A 251 -3.23 -6.28 -8.77
C ILE A 251 -2.82 -6.67 -10.20
N VAL A 252 -3.80 -6.98 -11.06
CA VAL A 252 -3.56 -7.32 -12.48
C VAL A 252 -2.81 -6.21 -13.20
N MET A 253 -3.16 -4.95 -12.94
CA MET A 253 -2.51 -3.79 -13.57
C MET A 253 -1.15 -3.45 -12.92
N ALA A 254 -1.04 -3.56 -11.60
CA ALA A 254 0.17 -3.20 -10.87
C ALA A 254 1.33 -4.18 -11.12
N ALA A 255 1.05 -5.48 -11.24
CA ALA A 255 2.07 -6.52 -11.41
C ALA A 255 2.96 -6.35 -12.67
N PRO A 256 2.43 -6.19 -13.90
CA PRO A 256 3.26 -5.99 -15.08
C PRO A 256 4.00 -4.65 -15.06
N LEU A 257 3.35 -3.58 -14.56
CA LEU A 257 3.99 -2.29 -14.40
C LEU A 257 5.18 -2.38 -13.43
N TYR A 258 5.03 -3.13 -12.34
CA TYR A 258 6.11 -3.38 -11.40
C TYR A 258 7.23 -4.22 -12.01
N ALA A 259 6.90 -5.27 -12.78
CA ALA A 259 7.91 -6.08 -13.47
C ALA A 259 8.76 -5.22 -14.41
N LEU A 260 8.13 -4.33 -15.19
CA LEU A 260 8.80 -3.42 -16.10
C LEU A 260 9.68 -2.41 -15.35
N LEU A 261 9.16 -1.76 -14.31
CA LEU A 261 9.93 -0.80 -13.51
C LEU A 261 11.10 -1.47 -12.78
N ALA A 262 10.87 -2.63 -12.18
CA ALA A 262 11.92 -3.40 -11.53
C ALA A 262 13.01 -3.80 -12.53
N TYR A 263 12.64 -4.27 -13.71
CA TYR A 263 13.59 -4.59 -14.79
C TYR A 263 14.45 -3.38 -15.17
N VAL A 264 13.83 -2.23 -15.47
CA VAL A 264 14.54 -1.00 -15.89
C VAL A 264 15.48 -0.49 -14.80
N ILE A 265 15.11 -0.61 -13.52
CA ILE A 265 15.95 -0.12 -12.44
C ILE A 265 17.08 -1.08 -12.13
N LEU A 266 16.78 -2.38 -12.11
CA LEU A 266 17.74 -3.41 -11.74
C LEU A 266 18.78 -3.63 -12.85
N ILE A 267 18.47 -3.31 -14.11
CA ILE A 267 19.48 -3.43 -15.19
C ILE A 267 20.73 -2.57 -14.93
N ILE A 268 20.63 -1.47 -14.17
CA ILE A 268 21.79 -0.60 -13.90
C ILE A 268 22.85 -1.29 -13.03
N PRO A 269 22.53 -1.78 -11.82
CA PRO A 269 23.48 -2.58 -11.05
C PRO A 269 24.02 -3.79 -11.83
N TYR A 270 23.22 -4.38 -12.73
CA TYR A 270 23.70 -5.45 -13.62
C TYR A 270 24.81 -4.95 -14.55
N GLN A 271 24.67 -3.78 -15.19
CA GLN A 271 25.72 -3.21 -16.04
C GLN A 271 27.04 -2.95 -15.28
N PHE A 272 26.96 -2.63 -13.98
CA PHE A 272 28.15 -2.44 -13.14
C PHE A 272 28.80 -3.76 -12.68
N THR A 273 27.98 -4.77 -12.41
CA THR A 273 28.45 -6.01 -11.79
C THR A 273 28.79 -7.10 -12.81
N GLY A 274 28.06 -7.16 -13.94
CA GLY A 274 28.13 -8.26 -14.90
C GLY A 274 27.73 -9.62 -14.32
N SER A 275 27.06 -9.64 -13.15
CA SER A 275 26.83 -10.88 -12.40
C SER A 275 25.63 -11.66 -12.93
N GLY A 276 25.82 -12.93 -13.28
CA GLY A 276 24.73 -13.83 -13.69
C GLY A 276 23.67 -14.03 -12.60
N TRP A 277 24.03 -13.97 -11.32
CA TRP A 277 23.10 -14.04 -10.19
C TRP A 277 22.02 -12.96 -10.26
N PHE A 278 22.40 -11.79 -10.78
CA PHE A 278 21.51 -10.66 -10.92
C PHE A 278 20.43 -10.91 -11.98
N ILE A 279 20.80 -11.57 -13.09
CA ILE A 279 19.86 -11.97 -14.15
C ILE A 279 18.81 -12.93 -13.58
N PHE A 280 19.23 -13.97 -12.84
CA PHE A 280 18.31 -14.90 -12.20
C PHE A 280 17.43 -14.22 -11.14
N GLY A 281 17.99 -13.28 -10.39
CA GLY A 281 17.24 -12.44 -9.46
C GLY A 281 16.11 -11.68 -10.16
N VAL A 282 16.42 -10.94 -11.24
CA VAL A 282 15.44 -10.17 -12.03
C VAL A 282 14.40 -11.10 -12.68
N LEU A 283 14.82 -12.22 -13.27
CA LEU A 283 13.91 -13.22 -13.84
C LEU A 283 12.94 -13.75 -12.76
N GLY A 284 13.44 -14.01 -11.55
CA GLY A 284 12.63 -14.39 -10.40
C GLY A 284 11.57 -13.33 -10.03
N ILE A 285 11.91 -12.03 -10.09
CA ILE A 285 10.92 -10.95 -9.91
C ILE A 285 9.86 -11.03 -11.00
N MET A 286 10.25 -11.17 -12.27
CA MET A 286 9.30 -11.25 -13.39
C MET A 286 8.35 -12.43 -13.25
N VAL A 287 8.86 -13.62 -12.88
CA VAL A 287 8.03 -14.80 -12.58
C VAL A 287 7.10 -14.52 -11.39
N GLY A 288 7.61 -13.92 -10.32
CA GLY A 288 6.80 -13.51 -9.16
C GLY A 288 5.65 -12.58 -9.55
N GLN A 289 5.90 -11.63 -10.46
CA GLN A 289 4.86 -10.74 -10.97
C GLN A 289 3.87 -11.44 -11.91
N ALA A 290 4.32 -12.37 -12.75
CA ALA A 290 3.42 -13.16 -13.59
C ALA A 290 2.48 -14.03 -12.74
N VAL A 291 3.00 -14.66 -11.68
CA VAL A 291 2.20 -15.42 -10.70
C VAL A 291 1.17 -14.51 -10.03
N LEU A 292 1.58 -13.32 -9.61
CA LEU A 292 0.70 -12.36 -8.96
C LEU A 292 -0.37 -11.80 -9.91
N ALA A 293 -0.02 -11.49 -11.16
CA ALA A 293 -0.97 -11.03 -12.18
C ALA A 293 -2.03 -12.10 -12.47
N ARG A 294 -1.60 -13.36 -12.67
CA ARG A 294 -2.50 -14.51 -12.85
C ARG A 294 -3.44 -14.66 -11.64
N ALA A 295 -2.91 -14.53 -10.43
CA ALA A 295 -3.73 -14.57 -9.23
C ALA A 295 -4.69 -13.38 -9.11
N GLY A 296 -4.28 -12.19 -9.56
CA GLY A 296 -5.12 -11.01 -9.64
C GLY A 296 -6.36 -11.23 -10.50
N PHE A 297 -6.25 -11.93 -11.63
CA PHE A 297 -7.41 -12.31 -12.45
C PHE A 297 -8.36 -13.27 -11.71
N GLY A 298 -7.82 -14.20 -10.91
CA GLY A 298 -8.63 -15.05 -10.04
C GLY A 298 -9.36 -14.24 -8.97
N LEU A 299 -8.65 -13.32 -8.31
CA LEU A 299 -9.19 -12.42 -7.27
C LEU A 299 -10.14 -11.35 -7.83
N ALA A 300 -10.12 -11.06 -9.13
CA ALA A 300 -11.07 -10.13 -9.73
C ALA A 300 -12.50 -10.69 -9.75
N LYS A 301 -12.64 -12.02 -9.65
CA LYS A 301 -13.95 -12.65 -9.52
C LYS A 301 -14.53 -12.40 -8.11
N PRO A 302 -15.86 -12.24 -7.98
CA PRO A 302 -16.51 -12.33 -6.68
C PRO A 302 -16.31 -13.75 -6.14
N MET A 303 -15.89 -13.86 -4.89
CA MET A 303 -15.60 -15.13 -4.21
C MET A 303 -16.16 -15.06 -2.79
N ASP A 304 -16.51 -16.21 -2.23
CA ASP A 304 -16.83 -16.31 -0.81
C ASP A 304 -15.60 -16.04 0.08
N ASP A 305 -15.84 -15.60 1.32
CA ASP A 305 -14.79 -15.26 2.30
C ASP A 305 -13.81 -16.42 2.52
N GLU A 306 -14.30 -17.64 2.66
CA GLU A 306 -13.47 -18.82 2.92
C GLU A 306 -12.67 -19.25 1.69
N GLU A 307 -13.25 -19.08 0.51
CA GLU A 307 -12.59 -19.37 -0.76
C GLU A 307 -11.49 -18.35 -1.04
N ALA A 308 -11.79 -17.06 -0.87
CA ALA A 308 -10.85 -15.96 -1.06
C ALA A 308 -9.63 -16.09 -0.13
N THR A 309 -9.84 -16.45 1.14
CA THR A 309 -8.74 -16.64 2.10
C THR A 309 -7.87 -17.85 1.76
N ARG A 310 -8.46 -19.00 1.40
CA ARG A 310 -7.71 -20.19 0.98
C ARG A 310 -6.91 -19.93 -0.29
N TYR A 311 -7.53 -19.33 -1.30
CA TYR A 311 -6.89 -18.96 -2.55
C TYR A 311 -5.72 -18.00 -2.32
N LEU A 312 -5.96 -16.95 -1.52
CA LEU A 312 -4.95 -15.94 -1.25
C LEU A 312 -3.76 -16.50 -0.48
N ASN A 313 -3.98 -17.36 0.52
CA ASN A 313 -2.89 -17.97 1.27
C ASN A 313 -1.98 -18.83 0.37
N LYS A 314 -2.57 -19.58 -0.57
CA LYS A 314 -1.81 -20.38 -1.56
C LYS A 314 -0.98 -19.48 -2.47
N VAL A 315 -1.61 -18.48 -3.08
CA VAL A 315 -0.95 -17.52 -3.97
C VAL A 315 0.17 -16.78 -3.23
N ARG A 316 -0.12 -16.29 -2.02
CA ARG A 316 0.85 -15.55 -1.21
C ARG A 316 2.05 -16.40 -0.86
N LYS A 317 1.87 -17.66 -0.45
CA LYS A 317 3.00 -18.54 -0.11
C LYS A 317 3.91 -18.74 -1.32
N LEU A 318 3.34 -18.99 -2.50
CA LEU A 318 4.10 -19.13 -3.73
C LEU A 318 4.82 -17.82 -4.11
N TYR A 319 4.11 -16.70 -4.09
CA TYR A 319 4.66 -15.37 -4.39
C TYR A 319 5.82 -15.02 -3.44
N MET A 320 5.63 -15.18 -2.12
CA MET A 320 6.66 -14.89 -1.12
C MET A 320 7.87 -15.82 -1.26
N ALA A 321 7.66 -17.10 -1.64
CA ALA A 321 8.76 -18.01 -1.92
C ALA A 321 9.58 -17.55 -3.14
N VAL A 322 8.91 -17.25 -4.26
CA VAL A 322 9.58 -16.78 -5.49
C VAL A 322 10.31 -15.45 -5.27
N MET A 323 9.64 -14.47 -4.64
CA MET A 323 10.24 -13.18 -4.33
C MET A 323 11.35 -13.28 -3.27
N GLY A 324 11.23 -14.20 -2.31
CA GLY A 324 12.25 -14.44 -1.30
C GLY A 324 13.53 -15.00 -1.91
N ILE A 325 13.41 -16.02 -2.77
CA ILE A 325 14.54 -16.58 -3.53
C ILE A 325 15.18 -15.49 -4.40
N SER A 326 14.38 -14.77 -5.18
CA SER A 326 14.85 -13.65 -6.00
C SER A 326 15.59 -12.59 -5.18
N GLY A 327 15.04 -12.20 -4.03
CA GLY A 327 15.66 -11.24 -3.12
C GLY A 327 17.02 -11.71 -2.58
N ILE A 328 17.14 -12.99 -2.22
CA ILE A 328 18.41 -13.60 -1.80
C ILE A 328 19.44 -13.53 -2.94
N LEU A 329 19.06 -13.90 -4.16
CA LEU A 329 19.94 -13.82 -5.33
C LEU A 329 20.41 -12.39 -5.60
N ILE A 330 19.52 -11.41 -5.48
CA ILE A 330 19.86 -9.99 -5.63
C ILE A 330 20.80 -9.52 -4.52
N ILE A 331 20.60 -9.95 -3.27
CA ILE A 331 21.49 -9.62 -2.15
C ILE A 331 22.89 -10.20 -2.38
N ILE A 332 23.00 -11.46 -2.82
CA ILE A 332 24.28 -12.09 -3.15
C ILE A 332 24.98 -11.30 -4.27
N ALA A 333 24.24 -10.94 -5.32
CA ALA A 333 24.78 -10.14 -6.42
C ALA A 333 25.22 -8.74 -5.96
N LEU A 334 24.43 -8.08 -5.11
CA LEU A 334 24.75 -6.78 -4.50
C LEU A 334 25.97 -6.86 -3.58
N GLY A 335 26.24 -8.00 -2.94
CA GLY A 335 27.45 -8.19 -2.12
C GLY A 335 28.74 -7.88 -2.90
N SER A 336 28.78 -8.23 -4.19
CA SER A 336 29.90 -7.88 -5.08
C SER A 336 29.98 -6.38 -5.41
N LEU A 337 28.85 -5.67 -5.40
CA LEU A 337 28.81 -4.23 -5.60
C LEU A 337 29.22 -3.49 -4.33
N VAL A 338 28.75 -3.96 -3.17
CA VAL A 338 29.09 -3.42 -1.84
C VAL A 338 30.59 -3.50 -1.60
N SER A 339 31.24 -4.62 -1.93
CA SER A 339 32.69 -4.75 -1.80
C SER A 339 33.47 -3.85 -2.77
N LYS A 340 32.96 -3.63 -3.98
CA LYS A 340 33.58 -2.73 -4.97
C LYS A 340 33.40 -1.24 -4.63
N LEU A 341 32.29 -0.88 -4.01
CA LEU A 341 31.94 0.51 -3.67
C LEU A 341 32.32 0.92 -2.24
N ASP A 342 32.95 0.01 -1.48
CA ASP A 342 33.28 0.20 -0.06
C ASP A 342 32.06 0.70 0.77
N LEU A 343 30.87 0.17 0.45
CA LEU A 343 29.64 0.55 1.13
C LEU A 343 29.62 -0.05 2.53
N ARG A 344 29.27 0.77 3.53
CA ARG A 344 29.18 0.30 4.91
C ARG A 344 27.95 -0.58 5.06
N ALA A 345 28.05 -1.63 5.87
CA ALA A 345 26.91 -2.51 6.17
C ALA A 345 25.70 -1.72 6.74
N THR A 346 25.96 -0.62 7.44
CA THR A 346 24.93 0.31 7.94
C THR A 346 24.09 0.92 6.82
N ASP A 347 24.69 1.22 5.67
CA ASP A 347 24.00 1.87 4.55
C ASP A 347 23.04 0.90 3.87
N VAL A 348 23.45 -0.38 3.77
CA VAL A 348 22.60 -1.46 3.27
C VAL A 348 21.40 -1.68 4.20
N VAL A 349 21.63 -1.76 5.51
CA VAL A 349 20.55 -1.89 6.50
C VAL A 349 19.60 -0.69 6.44
N LEU A 350 20.13 0.53 6.36
CA LEU A 350 19.33 1.74 6.24
C LEU A 350 18.50 1.76 4.96
N ALA A 351 19.07 1.33 3.82
CA ALA A 351 18.38 1.23 2.56
C ALA A 351 17.22 0.23 2.61
N ILE A 352 17.44 -0.96 3.19
CA ILE A 352 16.40 -1.98 3.40
C ILE A 352 15.30 -1.43 4.32
N MET A 353 15.68 -0.80 5.43
CA MET A 353 14.73 -0.22 6.39
C MET A 353 13.91 0.90 5.75
N LYS A 354 14.52 1.76 4.94
CA LYS A 354 13.84 2.83 4.19
C LYS A 354 12.87 2.24 3.17
N PHE A 355 13.30 1.23 2.41
CA PHE A 355 12.46 0.52 1.45
C PHE A 355 11.24 -0.11 2.13
N GLN A 356 11.46 -0.87 3.21
CA GLN A 356 10.40 -1.57 3.93
C GLN A 356 9.41 -0.59 4.58
N THR A 357 9.91 0.52 5.14
CA THR A 357 9.08 1.58 5.72
C THR A 357 8.20 2.23 4.65
N ASN A 358 8.76 2.53 3.47
CA ASN A 358 7.97 3.05 2.34
C ASN A 358 6.86 2.08 1.93
N VAL A 359 7.18 0.78 1.78
CA VAL A 359 6.17 -0.24 1.44
C VAL A 359 5.03 -0.24 2.47
N LEU A 360 5.33 -0.19 3.77
CA LEU A 360 4.32 -0.15 4.83
C LEU A 360 3.45 1.11 4.78
N ILE A 361 4.06 2.29 4.58
CA ILE A 361 3.34 3.55 4.42
C ILE A 361 2.37 3.47 3.25
N LEU A 362 2.85 2.99 2.10
CA LEU A 362 2.07 2.84 0.88
C LEU A 362 0.95 1.82 1.01
N THR A 363 1.18 0.71 1.70
CA THR A 363 0.13 -0.26 2.00
C THR A 363 -0.99 0.37 2.81
N MET A 364 -0.66 1.13 3.86
CA MET A 364 -1.65 1.81 4.68
C MET A 364 -2.45 2.84 3.88
N ILE A 365 -1.77 3.71 3.13
CA ILE A 365 -2.40 4.80 2.39
C ILE A 365 -3.18 4.27 1.18
N GLY A 366 -2.63 3.29 0.47
CA GLY A 366 -3.32 2.63 -0.62
C GLY A 366 -4.62 1.95 -0.14
N ALA A 367 -4.58 1.26 1.00
CA ALA A 367 -5.77 0.66 1.59
C ALA A 367 -6.81 1.73 1.93
N ASP A 368 -6.39 2.80 2.61
CA ASP A 368 -7.27 3.94 2.93
C ASP A 368 -7.93 4.55 1.67
N LEU A 369 -7.17 4.76 0.59
CA LEU A 369 -7.68 5.33 -0.66
C LEU A 369 -8.68 4.40 -1.34
N VAL A 370 -8.39 3.11 -1.42
CA VAL A 370 -9.29 2.14 -2.04
C VAL A 370 -10.60 2.03 -1.23
N VAL A 371 -10.54 1.94 0.10
CA VAL A 371 -11.76 1.92 0.95
C VAL A 371 -12.61 3.16 0.72
N THR A 372 -11.97 4.34 0.63
CA THR A 372 -12.66 5.61 0.38
C THR A 372 -13.38 5.61 -0.98
N ASN A 373 -12.71 5.11 -2.01
CA ASN A 373 -13.27 5.05 -3.34
C ASN A 373 -14.41 4.03 -3.43
N LEU A 374 -14.32 2.91 -2.70
CA LEU A 374 -15.41 1.93 -2.58
C LEU A 374 -16.62 2.48 -1.84
N ASP A 375 -16.41 3.19 -0.73
CA ASP A 375 -17.49 3.88 0.01
C ASP A 375 -18.20 4.91 -0.88
N LYS A 376 -17.43 5.72 -1.62
CA LYS A 376 -17.97 6.68 -2.59
C LYS A 376 -18.71 5.98 -3.72
N ALA A 377 -18.16 4.91 -4.30
CA ALA A 377 -18.81 4.14 -5.35
C ALA A 377 -20.15 3.55 -4.87
N ARG A 378 -20.18 2.98 -3.65
CA ARG A 378 -21.40 2.46 -3.02
C ARG A 378 -22.47 3.54 -2.85
N SER A 379 -22.10 4.75 -2.45
CA SER A 379 -23.05 5.87 -2.33
C SER A 379 -23.65 6.28 -3.68
N HIS A 380 -22.95 6.04 -4.80
CA HIS A 380 -23.43 6.31 -6.14
C HIS A 380 -24.26 5.17 -6.74
N THR A 381 -24.12 3.94 -6.25
CA THR A 381 -24.90 2.77 -6.70
C THR A 381 -26.13 2.49 -5.85
N GLN A 382 -26.24 3.06 -4.64
CA GLN A 382 -27.40 2.87 -3.77
C GLN A 382 -28.70 3.28 -4.49
N GLY A 383 -29.59 2.32 -4.75
CA GLY A 383 -30.85 2.51 -5.49
C GLY A 383 -30.78 2.22 -7.00
N ARG A 384 -29.63 1.77 -7.51
CA ARG A 384 -29.42 1.35 -8.91
C ARG A 384 -29.33 -0.16 -9.10
N ASP A 385 -29.74 -0.95 -8.12
CA ASP A 385 -29.73 -2.42 -8.18
C ASP A 385 -30.43 -2.93 -9.46
N HIS A 386 -31.54 -2.30 -9.85
CA HIS A 386 -32.25 -2.58 -11.10
C HIS A 386 -31.41 -2.35 -12.38
N VAL A 387 -30.46 -1.41 -12.37
CA VAL A 387 -29.55 -1.15 -13.49
C VAL A 387 -28.43 -2.18 -13.53
N GLU A 388 -27.97 -2.64 -12.37
CA GLU A 388 -26.96 -3.69 -12.26
C GLU A 388 -27.53 -5.01 -12.82
N ASP A 389 -28.72 -5.42 -12.37
CA ASP A 389 -29.42 -6.61 -12.87
C ASP A 389 -29.67 -6.54 -14.39
N ALA A 390 -30.09 -5.37 -14.89
CA ALA A 390 -30.31 -5.17 -16.32
C ALA A 390 -29.00 -5.22 -17.13
N THR A 391 -27.89 -4.78 -16.53
CA THR A 391 -26.57 -4.83 -17.16
C THR A 391 -26.03 -6.25 -17.16
N GLU A 392 -26.16 -6.99 -16.05
CA GLU A 392 -25.79 -8.41 -15.97
C GLU A 392 -26.57 -9.24 -16.99
N THR A 393 -27.87 -9.00 -17.14
CA THR A 393 -28.70 -9.67 -18.15
C THR A 393 -28.21 -9.37 -19.58
N LYS A 394 -27.83 -8.12 -19.87
CA LYS A 394 -27.28 -7.75 -21.19
C LYS A 394 -25.91 -8.37 -21.45
N ILE A 395 -25.04 -8.42 -20.45
CA ILE A 395 -23.72 -9.05 -20.55
C ILE A 395 -23.91 -10.56 -20.75
N ALA A 396 -24.81 -11.20 -19.99
CA ALA A 396 -25.13 -12.61 -20.15
C ALA A 396 -25.62 -12.92 -21.56
N ALA A 397 -26.56 -12.13 -22.09
CA ALA A 397 -27.05 -12.26 -23.48
C ALA A 397 -25.94 -12.06 -24.52
N PHE A 398 -25.05 -11.08 -24.31
CA PHE A 398 -23.91 -10.84 -25.21
C PHE A 398 -22.92 -12.00 -25.21
N VAL A 399 -22.67 -12.61 -24.03
CA VAL A 399 -21.72 -13.72 -23.87
C VAL A 399 -22.32 -15.06 -24.31
N SER A 400 -23.63 -15.28 -24.14
CA SER A 400 -24.30 -16.52 -24.55
C SER A 400 -24.60 -16.60 -26.06
N PHE A 401 -24.36 -15.52 -26.83
CA PHE A 401 -24.80 -15.35 -28.22
C PHE A 401 -26.31 -15.54 -28.43
N GLU A 402 -27.09 -15.49 -27.36
CA GLU A 402 -28.53 -15.70 -27.38
C GLU A 402 -29.22 -14.33 -27.47
N ALA A 403 -30.15 -14.18 -28.43
CA ALA A 403 -30.84 -12.91 -28.60
C ALA A 403 -31.59 -12.55 -27.30
N PRO A 404 -31.46 -11.32 -26.78
CA PRO A 404 -32.14 -10.93 -25.55
C PRO A 404 -33.66 -11.11 -25.73
N PRO A 405 -34.37 -11.57 -24.68
CA PRO A 405 -35.82 -11.75 -24.76
C PRO A 405 -36.47 -10.40 -25.13
N PRO A 406 -37.54 -10.41 -25.96
CA PRO A 406 -38.20 -9.19 -26.36
C PRO A 406 -38.70 -8.42 -25.11
N PRO A 407 -38.66 -7.07 -25.13
CA PRO A 407 -39.07 -6.29 -23.98
C PRO A 407 -40.52 -6.63 -23.60
N PRO A 408 -40.85 -6.66 -22.29
CA PRO A 408 -42.22 -6.91 -21.85
C PRO A 408 -43.14 -5.88 -22.52
N ARG A 409 -44.18 -6.37 -23.22
CA ARG A 409 -45.17 -5.50 -23.85
C ARG A 409 -45.74 -4.59 -22.77
N GLY A 410 -45.53 -3.28 -22.91
CA GLY A 410 -46.11 -2.30 -22.00
C GLY A 410 -47.63 -2.48 -21.92
N PRO A 411 -48.26 -2.06 -20.81
CA PRO A 411 -49.71 -2.12 -20.68
C PRO A 411 -50.33 -1.41 -21.88
N ALA A 412 -51.21 -2.13 -22.60
CA ALA A 412 -51.97 -1.53 -23.69
C ALA A 412 -52.75 -0.35 -23.12
N MET A 413 -52.48 0.86 -23.63
CA MET A 413 -53.24 2.06 -23.31
C MET A 413 -54.65 1.97 -23.87
#